data_AF-A0A2M9E9K6-F1
#
_entry.id   AF-A0A2M9E9K6-F1
#
_cell.length_a   1.000
_cell.length_b   1.000
_cell.length_c   1.000
_cell.angle_alpha   90.00
_cell.angle_beta   90.00
_cell.angle_gamma   90.00
#
_symmetry.space_group_name_H-M   'P 1'
#
loop_
_entity.id
_entity.type
_entity.pdbx_description
1 polymer ?
#
loop_
_entity_poly.entity_id
_entity_poly.type
_entity_poly.pdbx_seq_one_letter_code
_entity_poly.pdbx_strand_id
1 'polypeptide(L)'
;MTPETGMDARLLLGAMLLLVSATAQGQIYRCKGAGGATTYSDKPCGADAELREYRAPRAPEASGEPDSNVRAILQSNEMSSIAIAERRCLGNAESDIYRPVNSRVAGYQREIQQLERQLSGANNNLAGATYGSGIRNQIAALHQSISTERAAADTQMAAARQNCSQQRRDAESRTREKFTTTP
;
A
#
# COMPACT_ATOMS: atom_id res chain seq x y z
N MET A 1 -58.76 -42.39 1.54
CA MET A 1 -57.71 -43.00 0.69
C MET A 1 -57.83 -42.41 -0.70
N THR A 2 -57.13 -41.31 -0.95
CA THR A 2 -56.89 -40.70 -2.27
C THR A 2 -55.53 -39.98 -2.15
N PRO A 3 -54.62 -40.15 -3.11
CA PRO A 3 -53.24 -39.66 -3.00
C PRO A 3 -53.09 -38.23 -3.53
N GLU A 4 -52.14 -37.52 -2.94
CA GLU A 4 -51.74 -36.16 -3.25
C GLU A 4 -50.85 -36.12 -4.51
N THR A 5 -51.21 -35.29 -5.48
CA THR A 5 -50.41 -34.97 -6.67
C THR A 5 -50.09 -33.48 -6.63
N GLY A 6 -48.83 -33.11 -6.35
CA GLY A 6 -48.52 -31.70 -6.15
C GLY A 6 -47.06 -31.28 -6.10
N MET A 7 -46.08 -32.14 -6.42
CA MET A 7 -44.66 -31.80 -6.24
C MET A 7 -43.73 -32.08 -7.42
N ASP A 8 -44.26 -32.52 -8.56
CA ASP A 8 -43.41 -32.90 -9.71
C ASP A 8 -43.27 -31.81 -10.79
N ALA A 9 -44.22 -30.87 -10.88
CA ALA A 9 -44.24 -29.88 -11.97
C ALA A 9 -43.23 -28.72 -11.78
N ARG A 10 -42.85 -28.40 -10.53
CA ARG A 10 -41.93 -27.28 -10.24
C ARG A 10 -40.45 -27.68 -10.28
N LEU A 11 -40.12 -28.92 -9.93
CA LEU A 11 -38.75 -29.43 -10.04
C LEU A 11 -38.33 -29.68 -11.49
N LEU A 12 -39.27 -30.10 -12.36
CA LEU A 12 -38.99 -30.28 -13.79
C LEU A 12 -38.77 -28.95 -14.52
N LEU A 13 -39.43 -27.87 -14.12
CA LEU A 13 -39.24 -26.54 -14.72
C LEU A 13 -37.91 -25.87 -14.29
N GLY A 14 -37.43 -26.14 -13.07
CA GLY A 14 -36.16 -25.61 -12.56
C GLY A 14 -34.92 -26.33 -13.11
N ALA A 15 -35.00 -27.63 -13.34
CA ALA A 15 -33.89 -28.42 -13.90
C ALA A 15 -33.66 -28.14 -15.40
N MET A 16 -34.69 -27.72 -16.14
CA MET A 16 -34.59 -27.45 -17.58
C MET A 16 -33.92 -26.10 -17.91
N LEU A 17 -33.89 -25.14 -16.97
CA LEU A 17 -33.29 -23.82 -17.19
C LEU A 17 -31.76 -23.78 -17.00
N LEU A 18 -31.14 -24.82 -16.43
CA LEU A 18 -29.70 -24.88 -16.14
C LEU A 18 -28.85 -25.50 -17.27
N LEU A 19 -29.46 -25.93 -18.37
CA LEU A 19 -28.80 -26.65 -19.47
C LEU A 19 -28.44 -25.80 -20.70
N VAL A 20 -28.72 -24.48 -20.70
CA VAL A 20 -28.56 -23.63 -21.90
C VAL A 20 -27.25 -22.82 -21.93
N SER A 21 -26.44 -22.82 -20.87
CA SER A 21 -25.20 -22.02 -20.82
C SER A 21 -23.93 -22.74 -21.30
N ALA A 22 -24.04 -23.92 -21.91
CA ALA A 22 -22.90 -24.63 -22.48
C ALA A 22 -22.87 -24.54 -24.01
N THR A 23 -21.76 -24.00 -24.53
CA THR A 23 -21.28 -24.03 -25.93
C THR A 23 -21.67 -22.88 -26.87
N ALA A 24 -21.40 -21.64 -26.45
CA ALA A 24 -20.93 -20.65 -27.43
C ALA A 24 -19.46 -20.96 -27.78
N GLN A 25 -19.22 -22.02 -28.56
CA GLN A 25 -17.94 -22.23 -29.24
C GLN A 25 -17.84 -21.13 -30.31
N GLY A 26 -17.28 -19.97 -29.94
CA GLY A 26 -17.13 -18.83 -30.84
C GLY A 26 -16.18 -19.18 -31.98
N GLN A 27 -16.73 -19.46 -33.16
CA GLN A 27 -15.97 -19.62 -34.39
C GLN A 27 -15.60 -18.22 -34.90
N ILE A 28 -14.31 -17.91 -34.97
CA ILE A 28 -13.83 -16.63 -35.48
C ILE A 28 -13.33 -16.84 -36.91
N TYR A 29 -13.94 -16.17 -37.85
CA TYR A 29 -13.60 -16.22 -39.26
C TYR A 29 -12.57 -15.13 -39.58
N ARG A 30 -11.55 -15.51 -40.36
CA ARG A 30 -10.58 -14.55 -40.89
C ARG A 30 -11.10 -14.03 -42.24
N CYS A 31 -11.31 -12.73 -42.32
CA CYS A 31 -11.90 -12.04 -43.46
C CYS A 31 -10.88 -11.14 -44.14
N LYS A 32 -10.90 -11.10 -45.47
CA LYS A 32 -10.15 -10.11 -46.25
C LYS A 32 -11.07 -8.96 -46.64
N GLY A 33 -10.80 -7.77 -46.11
CA GLY A 33 -11.49 -6.54 -46.48
C GLY A 33 -11.02 -5.98 -47.82
N ALA A 34 -11.81 -5.07 -48.39
CA ALA A 34 -11.43 -4.35 -49.61
C ALA A 34 -10.12 -3.58 -49.38
N GLY A 35 -9.06 -3.96 -50.10
CA GLY A 35 -7.70 -3.42 -49.93
C GLY A 35 -6.70 -4.36 -49.23
N GLY A 36 -7.07 -5.61 -48.92
CA GLY A 36 -6.14 -6.61 -48.38
C GLY A 36 -5.99 -6.60 -46.84
N ALA A 37 -6.73 -5.74 -46.15
CA ALA A 37 -6.77 -5.72 -44.69
C ALA A 37 -7.44 -7.01 -44.14
N THR A 38 -6.85 -7.62 -43.12
CA THR A 38 -7.44 -8.79 -42.45
C THR A 38 -8.30 -8.32 -41.27
N THR A 39 -9.58 -8.68 -41.27
CA THR A 39 -10.53 -8.47 -40.16
C THR A 39 -10.98 -9.81 -39.61
N TYR A 40 -11.26 -9.88 -38.30
CA TYR A 40 -11.80 -11.08 -37.65
C TYR A 40 -13.26 -10.84 -37.28
N SER A 41 -14.14 -11.80 -37.64
CA SER A 41 -15.58 -11.70 -37.36
C SER A 41 -16.12 -13.00 -36.78
N ASP A 42 -17.14 -12.87 -35.95
CA ASP A 42 -17.97 -13.92 -35.38
C ASP A 42 -18.96 -14.54 -36.38
N LYS A 43 -19.06 -14.01 -37.61
CA LYS A 43 -19.91 -14.51 -38.70
C LYS A 43 -19.12 -14.63 -40.00
N PRO A 44 -19.47 -15.57 -40.91
CA PRO A 44 -18.80 -15.69 -42.20
C PRO A 44 -19.03 -14.44 -43.05
N CYS A 45 -17.95 -13.83 -43.51
CA CYS A 45 -17.94 -12.56 -44.24
C CYS A 45 -18.01 -12.72 -45.77
N GLY A 46 -18.02 -13.95 -46.29
CA GLY A 46 -18.07 -14.24 -47.73
C GLY A 46 -17.63 -15.68 -48.05
N ALA A 47 -17.63 -16.04 -49.34
CA ALA A 47 -17.28 -17.39 -49.81
C ALA A 47 -15.83 -17.82 -49.47
N ASP A 48 -14.94 -16.83 -49.28
CA ASP A 48 -13.52 -17.06 -48.93
C ASP A 48 -13.25 -17.02 -47.41
N ALA A 49 -14.29 -17.14 -46.58
CA ALA A 49 -14.15 -17.13 -45.14
C ALA A 49 -13.45 -18.42 -44.65
N GLU A 50 -12.20 -18.30 -44.23
CA GLU A 50 -11.48 -19.41 -43.58
C GLU A 50 -11.93 -19.55 -42.12
N LEU A 51 -12.52 -20.69 -41.79
CA LEU A 51 -12.83 -21.07 -40.41
C LEU A 51 -11.52 -21.31 -39.65
N ARG A 52 -11.31 -20.57 -38.56
CA ARG A 52 -10.24 -20.84 -37.60
C ARG A 52 -10.87 -21.18 -36.26
N GLU A 53 -10.74 -22.44 -35.85
CA GLU A 53 -11.12 -22.84 -34.50
C GLU A 53 -10.20 -22.14 -33.49
N TYR A 54 -10.79 -21.28 -32.67
CA TYR A 54 -10.08 -20.71 -31.54
C TYR A 54 -9.98 -21.79 -30.46
N ARG A 55 -8.85 -22.52 -30.45
CA ARG A 55 -8.50 -23.35 -29.29
C ARG A 55 -8.05 -22.41 -28.19
N ALA A 56 -8.94 -22.16 -27.23
CA ALA A 56 -8.55 -21.50 -25.99
C ALA A 56 -7.33 -22.23 -25.41
N PRO A 57 -6.27 -21.52 -24.99
CA PRO A 57 -5.15 -22.16 -24.32
C PRO A 57 -5.72 -22.91 -23.11
N ARG A 58 -5.43 -24.21 -23.03
CA ARG A 58 -5.74 -24.99 -21.83
C ARG A 58 -5.05 -24.26 -20.68
N ALA A 59 -5.80 -23.90 -19.63
CA ALA A 59 -5.16 -23.46 -18.39
C ALA A 59 -4.11 -24.52 -18.03
N PRO A 60 -2.86 -24.13 -17.72
CA PRO A 60 -1.87 -25.12 -17.33
C PRO A 60 -2.45 -25.87 -16.13
N GLU A 61 -2.54 -27.20 -16.25
CA GLU A 61 -2.79 -28.03 -15.08
C GLU A 61 -1.66 -27.71 -14.09
N ALA A 62 -2.03 -27.20 -12.91
CA ALA A 62 -1.07 -26.97 -11.83
C ALA A 62 -0.65 -28.33 -11.26
N SER A 63 0.15 -29.07 -12.02
CA SER A 63 0.70 -30.36 -11.65
C SER A 63 2.21 -30.30 -11.85
N GLY A 64 2.87 -29.61 -10.94
CA GLY A 64 4.32 -29.52 -10.87
C GLY A 64 4.77 -28.40 -9.94
N GLU A 65 5.81 -28.70 -9.15
CA GLU A 65 6.60 -27.72 -8.39
C GLU A 65 6.87 -26.47 -9.27
N PRO A 66 6.74 -25.24 -8.74
CA PRO A 66 7.02 -24.05 -9.54
C PRO A 66 8.46 -24.11 -10.07
N ASP A 67 8.63 -23.90 -11.38
CA ASP A 67 9.95 -23.79 -12.01
C ASP A 67 10.86 -22.87 -11.17
N SER A 68 12.13 -23.24 -11.03
CA SER A 68 13.19 -22.48 -10.36
C SER A 68 13.14 -20.97 -10.68
N ASN A 69 12.81 -20.60 -11.92
CA ASN A 69 12.63 -19.22 -12.36
C ASN A 69 11.44 -18.52 -11.68
N VAL A 70 10.30 -19.21 -11.55
CA VAL A 70 9.11 -18.68 -10.87
C VAL A 70 9.38 -18.50 -9.39
N ARG A 71 10.06 -19.46 -8.75
CA ARG A 71 10.48 -19.36 -7.34
C ARG A 71 11.42 -18.18 -7.10
N ALA A 72 12.39 -17.96 -7.99
CA ALA A 72 13.30 -16.82 -7.93
C ALA A 72 12.58 -15.47 -8.08
N ILE A 73 11.61 -15.37 -8.99
CA ILE A 73 10.78 -14.15 -9.16
C ILE A 73 9.95 -13.87 -7.90
N LEU A 74 9.31 -14.89 -7.33
CA LEU A 74 8.53 -14.75 -6.09
C LEU A 74 9.41 -14.31 -4.93
N GLN A 75 10.60 -14.90 -4.78
CA GLN A 75 11.57 -14.47 -3.77
C GLN A 75 12.02 -13.02 -3.98
N SER A 76 12.33 -12.62 -5.22
CA SER A 76 12.73 -11.25 -5.54
C SER A 76 11.63 -10.22 -5.23
N ASN A 77 10.37 -10.55 -5.54
CA ASN A 77 9.23 -9.70 -5.22
C ASN A 77 9.04 -9.56 -3.71
N GLU A 78 9.19 -10.64 -2.95
CA GLU A 78 9.10 -10.59 -1.48
C GLU A 78 10.25 -9.80 -0.85
N MET A 79 11.48 -9.96 -1.35
CA MET A 79 12.61 -9.14 -0.89
C MET A 79 12.39 -7.64 -1.21
N SER A 80 11.76 -7.34 -2.34
CA SER A 80 11.39 -5.96 -2.70
C SER A 80 10.29 -5.40 -1.80
N SER A 81 9.30 -6.22 -1.43
CA SER A 81 8.22 -5.81 -0.53
C SER A 81 8.74 -5.49 0.88
N ILE A 82 9.75 -6.23 1.36
CA ILE A 82 10.44 -5.97 2.62
C ILE A 82 11.13 -4.59 2.61
N ALA A 83 11.82 -4.23 1.53
CA ALA A 83 12.45 -2.91 1.41
C ALA A 83 11.43 -1.75 1.37
N ILE A 84 10.24 -2.00 0.80
CA ILE A 84 9.13 -1.04 0.83
C ILE A 84 8.58 -0.91 2.26
N ALA A 85 8.47 -2.02 2.99
CA ALA A 85 8.02 -2.03 4.38
C ALA A 85 8.97 -1.25 5.30
N GLU A 86 10.29 -1.38 5.15
CA GLU A 86 11.28 -0.60 5.90
C GLU A 86 11.13 0.91 5.66
N ARG A 87 11.01 1.32 4.40
CA ARG A 87 10.78 2.73 4.06
C ARG A 87 9.50 3.28 4.68
N ARG A 88 8.42 2.49 4.69
CA ARG A 88 7.16 2.86 5.35
C ARG A 88 7.33 2.96 6.86
N CYS A 89 8.05 2.02 7.48
CA CYS A 89 8.35 2.04 8.91
C CYS A 89 9.06 3.35 9.30
N LEU A 90 10.10 3.72 8.55
CA LEU A 90 10.84 4.96 8.79
C LEU A 90 9.98 6.21 8.56
N GLY A 91 9.20 6.25 7.48
CA GLY A 91 8.33 7.39 7.18
C GLY A 91 7.23 7.60 8.23
N ASN A 92 6.63 6.52 8.74
CA ASN A 92 5.65 6.58 9.82
C ASN A 92 6.32 7.07 11.12
N ALA A 93 7.46 6.49 11.50
CA ALA A 93 8.20 6.91 12.68
C ALA A 93 8.59 8.39 12.64
N GLU A 94 9.08 8.88 11.50
CA GLU A 94 9.42 10.29 11.33
C GLU A 94 8.21 11.20 11.53
N SER A 95 7.08 10.87 10.90
CA SER A 95 5.83 11.62 11.07
C SER A 95 5.37 11.61 12.53
N ASP A 96 5.34 10.44 13.16
CA ASP A 96 4.80 10.27 14.51
C ASP A 96 5.67 10.94 15.57
N ILE A 97 6.99 10.96 15.38
CA ILE A 97 7.95 11.57 16.30
C ILE A 97 8.01 13.09 16.10
N TYR A 98 8.26 13.56 14.88
CA TYR A 98 8.55 14.97 14.65
C TYR A 98 7.31 15.86 14.56
N ARG A 99 6.16 15.35 14.09
CA ARG A 99 4.94 16.16 13.97
C ARG A 99 4.49 16.78 15.31
N PRO A 100 4.36 16.03 16.42
CA PRO A 100 3.97 16.62 17.69
C PRO A 100 5.07 17.51 18.28
N VAL A 101 6.35 17.17 18.11
CA VAL A 101 7.49 17.98 18.55
C VAL A 101 7.48 19.34 17.85
N ASN A 102 7.30 19.35 16.53
CA ASN A 102 7.22 20.57 15.73
C ASN A 102 6.04 21.45 16.17
N SER A 103 4.90 20.85 16.51
CA SER A 103 3.75 21.60 17.05
C SER A 103 4.06 22.27 18.40
N ARG A 104 4.70 21.54 19.33
CA ARG A 104 5.13 22.09 20.64
C ARG A 104 6.18 23.18 20.49
N VAL A 105 7.22 22.94 19.68
CA VAL A 105 8.27 23.92 19.40
C VAL A 105 7.70 25.19 18.78
N ALA A 106 6.75 25.07 17.85
CA ALA A 106 6.06 26.24 17.30
C ALA A 106 5.26 27.00 18.38
N GLY A 107 4.71 26.29 19.38
CA GLY A 107 4.11 26.90 20.57
C GLY A 107 5.10 27.73 21.37
N TYR A 108 6.23 27.15 21.76
CA TYR A 108 7.29 27.83 22.50
C TYR A 108 7.86 29.03 21.74
N GLN A 109 8.01 28.93 20.42
CA GLN A 109 8.47 30.05 19.59
C GLN A 109 7.51 31.24 19.61
N ARG A 110 6.19 31.00 19.57
CA ARG A 110 5.20 32.08 19.70
C ARG A 110 5.26 32.75 21.06
N GLU A 111 5.48 31.97 22.10
CA GLU A 111 5.62 32.48 23.47
C GLU A 111 6.90 33.32 23.64
N ILE A 112 8.03 32.86 23.10
CA ILE A 112 9.27 33.63 23.05
C ILE A 112 9.03 34.97 22.34
N GLN A 113 8.38 34.98 21.17
CA GLN A 113 8.08 36.24 20.47
C GLN A 113 7.18 37.18 21.28
N GLN A 114 6.24 36.64 22.06
CA GLN A 114 5.41 37.45 22.95
C GLN A 114 6.25 38.07 24.08
N LEU A 115 7.13 37.29 24.69
CA LEU A 115 8.05 37.73 25.73
C LEU A 115 9.05 38.78 25.19
N GLU A 116 9.56 38.60 23.98
CA GLU A 116 10.44 39.58 23.31
C GLU A 116 9.74 40.92 23.09
N ARG A 117 8.45 40.90 22.67
CA ARG A 117 7.65 42.14 22.58
C ARG A 117 7.49 42.81 23.94
N GLN A 118 7.21 42.05 24.99
CA GLN A 118 7.10 42.59 26.35
C GLN A 118 8.44 43.19 26.83
N LEU A 119 9.56 42.56 26.49
CA LEU A 119 10.89 43.06 26.81
C LEU A 119 11.18 44.39 26.11
N SER A 120 10.76 44.55 24.85
CA SER A 120 10.94 45.79 24.09
C SER A 120 10.18 46.99 24.68
N GLY A 121 9.10 46.74 25.43
CA GLY A 121 8.32 47.76 26.13
C GLY A 121 8.82 48.09 27.54
N ALA A 122 9.87 47.44 28.04
CA ALA A 122 10.38 47.66 29.39
C ALA A 122 11.14 49.00 29.50
N ASN A 123 10.87 49.77 30.56
CA ASN A 123 11.51 51.05 30.81
C ASN A 123 12.95 50.90 31.34
N ASN A 124 13.80 51.90 31.12
CA ASN A 124 15.22 51.89 31.49
C ASN A 124 15.49 52.20 32.98
N ASN A 125 14.51 52.01 33.86
CA ASN A 125 14.64 52.24 35.30
C ASN A 125 14.90 50.91 36.05
N LEU A 126 15.17 50.97 37.36
CA LEU A 126 15.48 49.78 38.16
C LEU A 126 14.37 48.72 38.10
N ALA A 127 13.10 49.14 38.17
CA ALA A 127 11.96 48.22 38.09
C ALA A 127 11.87 47.53 36.73
N GLY A 128 12.08 48.27 35.64
CA GLY A 128 12.13 47.73 34.28
C GLY A 128 13.33 46.83 34.04
N ALA A 129 14.48 47.11 34.65
CA ALA A 129 15.65 46.23 34.58
C ALA A 129 15.39 44.87 35.25
N THR A 130 14.77 44.86 36.44
CA THR A 130 14.40 43.62 37.14
C THR A 130 13.33 42.83 36.37
N TYR A 131 12.30 43.52 35.87
CA TYR A 131 11.26 42.92 35.04
C TYR A 131 11.84 42.29 33.76
N GLY A 132 12.70 43.03 33.05
CA GLY A 132 13.36 42.54 31.84
C GLY A 132 14.35 41.41 32.09
N SER A 133 14.96 41.33 33.27
CA SER A 133 15.74 40.16 33.69
C SER A 133 14.86 38.92 33.83
N GLY A 134 13.69 39.06 34.47
CA GLY A 134 12.71 37.99 34.60
C GLY A 134 12.23 37.44 33.25
N ILE A 135 11.89 38.32 32.31
CA ILE A 135 11.51 37.90 30.94
C ILE A 135 12.64 37.15 30.24
N ARG A 136 13.88 37.66 30.32
CA ARG A 136 15.04 36.98 29.70
C ARG A 136 15.27 35.58 30.26
N ASN A 137 15.06 35.38 31.57
CA ASN A 137 15.11 34.06 32.19
C ASN A 137 14.01 33.13 31.67
N GLN A 138 12.79 33.63 31.46
CA GLN A 138 11.70 32.84 30.86
C GLN A 138 12.02 32.44 29.41
N ILE A 139 12.53 33.36 28.60
CA ILE A 139 12.97 33.07 27.22
C ILE A 139 14.06 32.00 27.21
N ALA A 140 15.05 32.10 28.10
CA ALA A 140 16.12 31.10 28.23
C ALA A 140 15.57 29.72 28.60
N ALA A 141 14.60 29.66 29.52
CA ALA A 141 13.94 28.41 29.89
C ALA A 141 13.18 27.78 28.71
N LEU A 142 12.49 28.58 27.90
CA LEU A 142 11.81 28.11 26.68
C LEU A 142 12.78 27.58 25.63
N HIS A 143 13.93 28.25 25.44
CA HIS A 143 14.99 27.73 24.57
C HIS A 143 15.52 26.38 25.05
N GLN A 144 15.71 26.24 26.36
CA GLN A 144 16.11 24.96 26.95
C GLN A 144 15.07 23.87 26.69
N SER A 145 13.77 24.18 26.84
CA SER A 145 12.68 23.26 26.52
C SER A 145 12.70 22.84 25.04
N ILE A 146 12.89 23.77 24.11
CA ILE A 146 13.02 23.45 22.67
C ILE A 146 14.20 22.49 22.41
N SER A 147 15.34 22.74 23.05
CA SER A 147 16.53 21.89 22.91
C SER A 147 16.26 20.47 23.41
N THR A 148 15.67 20.34 24.60
CA THR A 148 15.30 19.05 25.21
C THR A 148 14.32 18.28 24.33
N GLU A 149 13.29 18.93 23.79
CA GLU A 149 12.30 18.31 22.91
C GLU A 149 12.93 17.74 21.63
N ARG A 150 13.85 18.48 21.02
CA ARG A 150 14.56 18.02 19.82
C ARG A 150 15.49 16.85 20.14
N ALA A 151 16.26 16.94 21.21
CA ALA A 151 17.14 15.85 21.63
C ALA A 151 16.37 14.55 21.95
N ALA A 152 15.20 14.68 22.58
CA ALA A 152 14.31 13.55 22.83
C ALA A 152 13.77 12.95 21.53
N ALA A 153 13.36 13.78 20.57
CA ALA A 153 12.90 13.34 19.25
C ALA A 153 14.00 12.59 18.48
N ASP A 154 15.23 13.11 18.50
CA ASP A 154 16.37 12.48 17.83
C ASP A 154 16.71 11.13 18.45
N THR A 155 16.63 11.02 19.78
CA THR A 155 16.80 9.75 20.50
C THR A 155 15.72 8.73 20.11
N GLN A 156 14.46 9.17 20.02
CA GLN A 156 13.36 8.32 19.58
C GLN A 156 13.54 7.87 18.13
N MET A 157 14.01 8.77 17.24
CA MET A 157 14.24 8.44 15.84
C MET A 157 15.42 7.47 15.67
N ALA A 158 16.47 7.59 16.47
CA ALA A 158 17.57 6.64 16.48
C ALA A 158 17.08 5.23 16.88
N ALA A 159 16.25 5.13 17.93
CA ALA A 159 15.63 3.87 18.33
C ALA A 159 14.69 3.32 17.24
N ALA A 160 13.88 4.16 16.60
CA ALA A 160 13.00 3.75 15.52
C ALA A 160 13.77 3.19 14.32
N ARG A 161 14.90 3.82 13.93
CA ARG A 161 15.79 3.31 12.88
C ARG A 161 16.32 1.92 13.21
N GLN A 162 16.75 1.70 14.46
CA GLN A 162 17.21 0.39 14.91
C GLN A 162 16.09 -0.65 14.80
N ASN A 163 14.89 -0.32 15.28
CA ASN A 163 13.72 -1.21 15.25
C ASN A 163 13.29 -1.55 13.80
N CYS A 164 13.24 -0.57 12.90
CA CYS A 164 12.91 -0.81 11.48
C CYS A 164 13.97 -1.70 10.82
N SER A 165 15.25 -1.46 11.10
CA SER A 165 16.34 -2.29 10.56
C SER A 165 16.29 -3.73 11.06
N GLN A 166 15.88 -3.93 12.32
CA GLN A 166 15.74 -5.26 12.90
C GLN A 166 14.56 -6.00 12.26
N GLN A 167 13.40 -5.35 12.14
CA GLN A 167 12.24 -5.92 11.46
C GLN A 167 12.57 -6.32 10.02
N ARG A 168 13.37 -5.50 9.30
CA ARG A 168 13.86 -5.88 7.97
C ARG A 168 14.68 -7.16 8.03
N ARG A 169 15.70 -7.22 8.89
CA ARG A 169 16.57 -8.42 9.01
C ARG A 169 15.76 -9.68 9.32
N ASP A 170 14.81 -9.59 10.25
CA ASP A 170 13.96 -10.71 10.64
C ASP A 170 13.01 -11.13 9.50
N ALA A 171 12.50 -10.18 8.72
CA ALA A 171 11.67 -10.49 7.56
C ALA A 171 12.50 -11.15 6.44
N GLU A 172 13.71 -10.66 6.19
CA GLU A 172 14.62 -11.26 5.21
C GLU A 172 15.03 -12.68 5.59
N SER A 173 15.31 -12.96 6.87
CA SER A 173 15.65 -14.31 7.32
C SER A 173 14.48 -15.27 7.15
N ARG A 174 13.27 -14.89 7.57
CA ARG A 174 12.05 -15.69 7.39
C ARG A 174 11.76 -15.97 5.92
N THR A 175 11.93 -14.97 5.05
CA THR A 175 11.76 -15.14 3.61
C THR A 175 12.78 -16.11 3.05
N ARG A 176 14.07 -15.99 3.41
CA ARG A 176 15.10 -16.96 2.99
C ARG A 176 14.78 -18.37 3.49
N GLU A 177 14.40 -18.54 4.75
CA GLU A 177 14.01 -19.85 5.32
C GLU A 177 12.85 -20.48 4.55
N LYS A 178 11.80 -19.70 4.25
CA LYS A 178 10.64 -20.16 3.46
C LYS A 178 11.05 -20.67 2.07
N PHE A 179 11.93 -19.95 1.38
CA PHE A 179 12.42 -20.31 0.05
C PHE A 179 13.61 -21.29 0.06
N THR A 180 14.05 -21.79 1.21
CA THR A 180 15.07 -22.87 1.32
C THR A 180 14.47 -24.19 1.80
N THR A 181 13.38 -24.14 2.57
CA THR A 181 12.71 -25.32 3.16
C THR A 181 11.56 -25.87 2.33
N THR A 182 11.09 -25.15 1.32
CA THR A 182 10.16 -25.69 0.32
C THR A 182 10.98 -26.59 -0.62
N PRO A 183 10.70 -27.91 -0.75
CA PRO A 183 11.31 -28.73 -1.80
C PRO A 183 11.01 -28.07 -3.15
#